data_AF-W2CKR0-F1
#
_entry.id   AF-W2CKR0-F1
#
_cell.length_a   1.000
_cell.length_b   1.000
_cell.length_c   1.000
_cell.angle_alpha   90.00
_cell.angle_beta   90.00
_cell.angle_gamma   90.00
#
_symmetry.space_group_name_H-M   'P 1'
#
loop_
_entity.id
_entity.type
_entity.pdbx_description
1 polymer ?
#
loop_
_entity_poly.entity_id
_entity_poly.type
_entity_poly.pdbx_seq_one_letter_code
_entity_poly.pdbx_strand_id
1 'polypeptide(L)'
;MAATGARVSELLHIKAEHVQIGYLDLYSKGGKIRRLYIPKNLREEARKWIHEKGLTSGYIFLNRFGQRITTRGIAQQLKHFAEKYGLNRD
;
A
#
# COMPACT_ATOMS: atom_id res chain seq x y z
N MET A 1 -3.81 -6.57 1.68
CA MET A 1 -4.83 -6.62 0.61
C MET A 1 -6.24 -6.82 1.17
N ALA A 2 -6.41 -7.60 2.25
CA ALA A 2 -7.70 -8.10 2.74
C ALA A 2 -8.85 -7.08 2.94
N ALA A 3 -8.57 -5.85 3.37
CA ALA A 3 -9.63 -4.84 3.59
C ALA A 3 -10.05 -4.04 2.35
N THR A 4 -9.21 -4.00 1.30
CA THR A 4 -9.45 -3.17 0.08
C THR A 4 -9.54 -3.98 -1.21
N GLY A 5 -9.10 -5.24 -1.20
CA GLY A 5 -8.95 -6.04 -2.43
C GLY A 5 -7.91 -5.48 -3.42
N ALA A 6 -6.99 -4.63 -2.95
CA ALA A 6 -5.88 -4.11 -3.77
C ALA A 6 -4.96 -5.24 -4.22
N ARG A 7 -4.49 -5.23 -5.46
CA ARG A 7 -3.33 -6.02 -5.89
C ARG A 7 -2.04 -5.37 -5.36
N VAL A 8 -0.98 -6.15 -5.19
CA VAL A 8 0.32 -5.62 -4.72
C VAL A 8 0.84 -4.51 -5.62
N SER A 9 0.71 -4.65 -6.94
CA SER A 9 1.11 -3.61 -7.90
C SER A 9 0.34 -2.30 -7.73
N GLU A 10 -0.92 -2.37 -7.34
CA GLU A 10 -1.79 -1.21 -7.13
C GLU A 10 -1.46 -0.49 -5.83
N LEU A 11 -1.10 -1.24 -4.79
CA LEU A 11 -0.69 -0.71 -3.49
C LEU A 11 0.55 0.19 -3.59
N LEU A 12 1.48 -0.12 -4.51
CA LEU A 12 2.66 0.71 -4.79
C LEU A 12 2.33 2.11 -5.31
N HIS A 13 1.11 2.34 -5.79
CA HIS A 13 0.66 3.64 -6.29
C HIS A 13 0.00 4.51 -5.21
N ILE A 14 -0.24 3.97 -4.01
CA ILE A 14 -0.80 4.73 -2.90
C ILE A 14 0.21 5.79 -2.45
N LYS A 15 -0.34 6.97 -2.19
CA LYS A 15 0.38 8.16 -1.74
C LYS A 15 -0.32 8.74 -0.52
N ALA A 16 0.33 9.66 0.18
CA ALA A 16 -0.25 10.30 1.37
C ALA A 16 -1.57 11.01 1.05
N GLU A 17 -1.68 11.63 -0.12
CA GLU A 17 -2.88 12.33 -0.59
C GLU A 17 -4.06 11.36 -0.75
N HIS A 18 -3.80 10.13 -1.25
CA HIS A 18 -4.84 9.11 -1.38
C HIS A 18 -5.38 8.65 -0.02
N VAL A 19 -4.56 8.64 1.02
CA VAL A 19 -5.00 8.33 2.39
C VAL A 19 -5.88 9.44 2.95
N GLN A 20 -5.54 10.71 2.68
CA GLN A 20 -6.35 11.86 3.08
C GLN A 20 -7.70 11.88 2.35
N ILE A 21 -7.69 11.72 1.02
CA ILE A 21 -8.90 11.70 0.18
C ILE A 21 -9.74 10.44 0.46
N GLY A 22 -9.07 9.33 0.72
CA GLY A 22 -9.66 8.05 1.09
C GLY A 22 -9.96 7.09 -0.06
N TYR A 23 -9.44 7.37 -1.25
CA TYR A 23 -9.47 6.44 -2.36
C TYR A 23 -8.29 6.69 -3.32
N LEU A 24 -8.05 5.72 -4.19
CA LEU A 24 -7.10 5.78 -5.30
C LEU A 24 -7.84 5.36 -6.58
N ASP A 25 -7.80 6.21 -7.62
CA ASP A 25 -8.31 5.84 -8.93
C ASP A 25 -7.19 5.24 -9.79
N LEU A 26 -7.45 4.05 -10.33
CA LEU A 26 -6.54 3.30 -11.16
C LEU A 26 -7.07 3.25 -12.60
N TYR A 27 -6.22 3.59 -13.54
CA TYR A 27 -6.51 3.47 -14.96
C TYR A 27 -6.04 2.12 -15.47
N SER A 28 -6.93 1.33 -16.07
CA SER A 28 -6.57 0.09 -16.73
C SER A 28 -6.39 0.29 -18.23
N LYS A 29 -5.80 -0.71 -18.88
CA LYS A 29 -5.83 -0.81 -20.34
C LYS A 29 -7.28 -0.76 -20.82
N GLY A 30 -7.54 -0.04 -21.91
CA GLY A 30 -8.88 0.16 -22.47
C GLY A 30 -9.71 1.28 -21.83
N GLY A 31 -9.09 2.19 -21.06
CA GLY A 31 -9.76 3.40 -20.56
C GLY A 31 -10.71 3.19 -19.38
N LYS A 32 -10.82 1.96 -18.85
CA LYS A 32 -11.65 1.71 -17.67
C LYS A 32 -10.97 2.24 -16.41
N ILE A 33 -11.77 2.85 -15.54
CA ILE A 33 -11.34 3.37 -14.24
C ILE A 33 -11.80 2.39 -13.16
N ARG A 34 -10.88 2.02 -12.29
CA ARG A 34 -11.18 1.27 -11.06
C ARG A 34 -10.82 2.12 -9.86
N ARG A 35 -11.81 2.46 -9.04
CA ARG A 35 -11.59 3.10 -7.75
C ARG A 35 -11.28 2.06 -6.68
N LEU A 36 -10.21 2.28 -5.94
CA LEU A 36 -9.87 1.54 -4.74
C LEU A 36 -10.19 2.41 -3.52
N TYR A 37 -11.21 2.02 -2.76
CA TYR A 37 -11.56 2.71 -1.52
C TYR A 37 -10.62 2.30 -0.39
N ILE A 38 -10.25 3.27 0.46
CA ILE A 38 -9.48 3.06 1.68
C ILE A 38 -10.46 3.18 2.86
N PRO A 39 -10.81 2.07 3.54
CA PRO A 39 -11.73 2.05 4.66
C PRO A 39 -11.36 3.05 5.76
N LYS A 40 -12.36 3.61 6.46
CA LYS A 40 -12.17 4.66 7.47
C LYS A 40 -11.14 4.26 8.55
N ASN A 41 -11.27 3.06 9.11
CA ASN A 41 -10.33 2.52 10.09
C ASN A 41 -8.89 2.47 9.54
N LEU A 42 -8.71 1.96 8.32
CA LEU A 42 -7.40 1.91 7.68
C LEU A 42 -6.84 3.32 7.41
N ARG A 43 -7.69 4.29 7.05
CA ARG A 43 -7.25 5.69 6.87
C ARG A 43 -6.76 6.31 8.17
N GLU A 44 -7.44 6.07 9.28
CA GLU A 44 -7.06 6.62 10.58
C GLU A 44 -5.72 6.08 11.05
N GLU A 45 -5.51 4.76 10.93
CA GLU A 45 -4.22 4.12 11.23
C GLU A 45 -3.12 4.60 10.28
N ALA A 46 -3.38 4.60 8.97
CA ALA A 46 -2.40 5.03 7.97
C ALA A 46 -2.02 6.51 8.15
N ARG A 47 -2.96 7.39 8.50
CA ARG A 47 -2.69 8.81 8.73
C ARG A 47 -1.77 9.05 9.94
N LYS A 48 -1.99 8.32 11.04
CA LYS A 48 -1.11 8.36 12.21
C LYS A 48 0.31 7.95 11.84
N TRP A 49 0.44 6.81 11.15
CA TRP A 49 1.73 6.30 10.70
C TRP A 49 2.45 7.25 9.72
N ILE A 50 1.73 7.85 8.76
CA ILE A 50 2.27 8.85 7.83
C ILE A 50 2.82 10.07 8.59
N HIS A 51 2.07 10.57 9.58
CA HIS A 51 2.48 11.69 10.40
C HIS A 51 3.72 11.37 11.25
N GLU A 52 3.77 10.20 11.88
CA GLU A 52 4.94 9.72 12.64
C GLU A 52 6.19 9.59 11.75
N LYS A 53 6.02 9.29 10.47
CA LYS A 53 7.11 9.25 9.48
C LYS A 53 7.50 10.63 8.94
N GLY A 54 6.81 11.70 9.32
CA GLY A 54 7.05 13.05 8.80
C GLY A 54 6.72 13.18 7.31
N LEU A 55 5.91 12.28 6.76
CA LEU A 55 5.55 12.28 5.34
C LEU A 55 4.38 13.25 5.11
N THR A 56 4.61 14.30 4.32
CA THR A 56 3.59 15.29 3.99
C THR A 56 2.94 15.05 2.63
N SER A 57 3.66 14.40 1.70
CA SER A 57 3.19 14.11 0.34
C SER A 57 3.94 12.91 -0.28
N GLY A 58 3.43 12.40 -1.38
CA GLY A 58 4.11 11.38 -2.19
C GLY A 58 3.89 9.94 -1.76
N TYR A 59 4.63 9.02 -2.39
CA TYR A 59 4.47 7.58 -2.20
C TYR A 59 4.82 7.14 -0.79
N ILE A 60 3.98 6.29 -0.20
CA ILE A 60 4.14 5.88 1.20
C ILE A 60 4.84 4.51 1.35
N PHE A 61 4.87 3.70 0.29
CA PHE A 61 5.54 2.40 0.27
C PHE A 61 6.94 2.52 -0.35
N LEU A 62 7.90 2.89 0.49
CA LEU A 62 9.29 3.13 0.09
C LEU A 62 10.23 2.04 0.62
N ASN A 63 11.36 1.85 -0.05
CA ASN A 63 12.48 1.05 0.43
C ASN A 63 13.39 1.89 1.34
N ARG A 64 14.43 1.25 1.89
CA ARG A 64 15.44 1.90 2.76
C ARG A 64 16.21 3.07 2.11
N PHE A 65 16.12 3.23 0.79
CA PHE A 65 16.75 4.29 0.02
C PHE A 65 15.77 5.42 -0.36
N GLY A 66 14.54 5.40 0.16
CA GLY A 66 13.50 6.38 -0.16
C GLY A 66 12.87 6.20 -1.54
N GLN A 67 13.17 5.11 -2.25
CA GLN A 67 12.59 4.81 -3.56
C GLN A 67 11.37 3.89 -3.40
N ARG A 68 10.47 3.86 -4.38
CA ARG A 68 9.32 2.94 -4.35
C ARG A 68 9.78 1.50 -4.19
N ILE A 69 9.19 0.78 -3.23
CA ILE A 69 9.44 -0.66 -3.09
C ILE A 69 8.90 -1.40 -4.32
N THR A 70 9.51 -2.53 -4.66
CA THR A 70 9.06 -3.37 -5.78
C THR A 70 8.05 -4.41 -5.30
N THR A 71 7.23 -4.91 -6.23
CA THR A 71 6.29 -6.01 -5.95
C THR A 71 7.01 -7.25 -5.40
N ARG A 72 8.18 -7.58 -5.97
CA ARG A 72 9.05 -8.66 -5.49
C ARG A 72 9.54 -8.40 -4.07
N GLY A 73 9.94 -7.17 -3.76
CA GLY A 73 10.37 -6.77 -2.42
C GLY A 73 9.26 -6.96 -1.38
N ILE A 74 8.02 -6.58 -1.70
CA ILE A 74 6.85 -6.83 -0.84
C ILE A 74 6.63 -8.34 -0.66
N ALA A 75 6.64 -9.12 -1.75
CA ALA A 75 6.41 -10.56 -1.68
C ALA A 75 7.45 -11.25 -0.79
N GLN A 76 8.72 -10.87 -0.87
CA GLN A 76 9.77 -11.39 0.01
C GLN A 76 9.55 -11.01 1.47
N GLN A 77 9.17 -9.76 1.76
CA GLN A 77 8.84 -9.35 3.13
C GLN A 77 7.65 -10.14 3.69
N LEU A 78 6.60 -10.36 2.89
CA LEU A 78 5.46 -11.18 3.30
C LEU A 78 5.87 -12.63 3.61
N LYS A 79 6.75 -13.23 2.79
CA LYS A 79 7.30 -14.57 3.08
C LYS A 79 8.10 -14.59 4.38
N HIS A 80 8.89 -13.56 4.65
CA HIS A 80 9.64 -13.45 5.90
C HIS A 80 8.69 -13.33 7.11
N PHE A 81 7.61 -12.57 7.00
CA PHE A 81 6.58 -12.51 8.05
C PHE A 81 5.85 -13.85 8.21
N ALA A 82 5.55 -14.57 7.13
CA ALA A 82 4.94 -15.90 7.21
C ALA A 82 5.80 -16.86 8.04
N GLU A 83 7.11 -16.92 7.78
CA GLU A 83 8.05 -17.71 8.58
C GLU A 83 8.05 -17.28 10.06
N LYS A 84 8.10 -15.97 10.32
CA LYS A 84 8.10 -15.43 11.68
C LYS A 84 6.86 -15.83 12.48
N TYR A 85 5.71 -15.99 11.82
CA TYR A 85 4.44 -16.37 12.45
C TYR A 85 4.11 -17.87 12.29
N GLY A 86 5.05 -18.70 11.85
CA GLY A 86 4.85 -20.15 11.71
C GLY A 86 3.86 -20.54 10.60
N LEU A 87 3.61 -19.66 9.64
CA LEU A 87 2.76 -19.92 8.48
C LEU A 87 3.59 -20.59 7.38
N ASN A 88 2.95 -21.48 6.61
CA ASN A 88 3.62 -22.12 5.49
C ASN A 88 4.04 -21.08 4.45
N ARG A 89 5.22 -21.27 3.88
CA ARG A 89 5.91 -20.31 3.01
C ARG A 89 5.52 -20.47 1.53
N ASP A 90 4.89 -21.59 1.22
CA ASP A 90 4.51 -22.09 -0.10
C ASP A 90 2.98 -22.24 -0.23
#